data_AF-A0AA36DMQ8-F1
#
_entry.id   AF-A0AA36DMQ8-F1
#
_cell.length_a   1.000
_cell.length_b   1.000
_cell.length_c   1.000
_cell.angle_alpha   90.00
_cell.angle_beta   90.00
_cell.angle_gamma   90.00
#
_symmetry.space_group_name_H-M   'P 1'
#
loop_
_entity.id
_entity.type
_entity.pdbx_description
1 polymer ?
#
loop_
_entity_poly.entity_id
_entity_poly.type
_entity_poly.pdbx_seq_one_letter_code
_entity_poly.pdbx_strand_id
1 'polypeptide(L)'
;MAGSNQSEGDEKLNELLKQREDVENVLQLLEDQLYKFEGELLSTSFYGSVLSGWDRSAMSVTPSKATPEMLNRKIKDDERLMSRSSIPFTRRQRREAADQENRNRGRLSRENNMSSDSTGDTKRKRTSSPVALSTETRHRLSDEKK
;
A
#
# COMPACT_ATOMS: atom_id res chain seq x y z
N MET A 1 -1.48 17.99 -51.57
CA MET A 1 -0.73 16.82 -51.11
C MET A 1 -0.40 16.93 -49.61
N ALA A 2 -1.42 17.12 -48.74
CA ALA A 2 -1.22 17.33 -47.30
C ALA A 2 -1.79 16.21 -46.41
N GLY A 3 -2.58 15.28 -46.98
CA GLY A 3 -3.23 14.20 -46.22
C GLY A 3 -2.34 12.99 -45.89
N SER A 4 -1.25 12.76 -46.63
CA SER A 4 -0.39 11.58 -46.40
C SER A 4 0.40 11.65 -45.09
N ASN A 5 0.87 12.84 -44.71
CA ASN A 5 1.68 13.04 -43.49
C ASN A 5 0.87 12.88 -42.20
N GLN A 6 -0.46 13.05 -42.25
CA GLN A 6 -1.32 12.86 -41.07
C GLN A 6 -1.54 11.36 -40.79
N SER A 7 -1.75 10.55 -41.83
CA SER A 7 -1.89 9.09 -41.69
C SER A 7 -0.63 8.45 -41.10
N GLU A 8 0.55 8.83 -41.61
CA GLU A 8 1.83 8.34 -41.08
C GLU A 8 2.06 8.77 -39.61
N GLY A 9 1.61 9.97 -39.25
CA GLY A 9 1.65 10.46 -37.86
C GLY A 9 0.75 9.67 -36.91
N ASP A 10 -0.48 9.38 -37.33
CA ASP A 10 -1.44 8.60 -36.56
C ASP A 10 -1.01 7.13 -36.42
N GLU A 11 -0.47 6.54 -37.49
CA GLU A 11 0.12 5.20 -37.46
C GLU A 11 1.31 5.14 -36.50
N LYS A 12 2.21 6.14 -36.56
CA LYS A 12 3.36 6.19 -35.65
C LYS A 12 2.94 6.36 -34.19
N LEU A 13 1.93 7.18 -33.93
CA LEU A 13 1.37 7.36 -32.60
C LEU A 13 0.80 6.04 -32.06
N ASN A 14 0.04 5.31 -32.87
CA ASN A 14 -0.52 4.01 -32.47
C ASN A 14 0.57 2.98 -32.17
N GLU A 15 1.65 2.95 -32.96
CA GLU A 15 2.81 2.11 -32.70
C GLU A 15 3.44 2.44 -31.33
N LEU A 16 3.66 3.73 -31.04
CA LEU A 16 4.24 4.18 -29.78
C LEU A 16 3.34 3.88 -28.58
N LEU A 17 2.02 4.02 -28.73
CA LEU A 17 1.06 3.66 -27.69
C LEU A 17 1.12 2.16 -27.38
N LYS A 18 1.19 1.33 -28.41
CA LYS A 18 1.34 -0.12 -28.24
C LYS A 18 2.68 -0.47 -27.56
N GLN A 19 3.78 0.13 -28.01
CA GLN A 19 5.10 -0.09 -27.37
C GLN A 19 5.10 0.35 -25.91
N ARG A 20 4.44 1.46 -25.58
CA ARG A 20 4.26 1.91 -24.19
C ARG A 20 3.50 0.86 -23.38
N GLU A 21 2.40 0.33 -23.89
CA GLU A 21 1.61 -0.71 -23.22
C GLU A 21 2.43 -1.99 -23.01
N ASP A 22 3.14 -2.45 -24.03
CA ASP A 22 4.01 -3.63 -23.96
C ASP A 22 5.09 -3.47 -22.88
N VAL A 23 5.73 -2.28 -22.81
CA VAL A 23 6.72 -1.97 -21.77
C VAL A 23 6.09 -1.93 -20.38
N GLU A 24 4.90 -1.35 -20.23
CA GLU A 24 4.18 -1.33 -18.95
C GLU A 24 3.82 -2.75 -18.48
N ASN A 25 3.41 -3.62 -19.39
CA ASN A 25 3.10 -5.02 -19.09
C ASN A 25 4.33 -5.81 -18.65
N VAL A 26 5.45 -5.67 -19.37
CA VAL A 26 6.72 -6.32 -18.99
C VAL A 26 7.22 -5.78 -17.65
N LEU A 27 7.15 -4.47 -17.43
CA LEU A 27 7.54 -3.86 -16.17
C LEU A 27 6.72 -4.42 -15.00
N GLN A 28 5.40 -4.53 -15.17
CA GLN A 28 4.53 -5.12 -14.15
C GLN A 28 4.92 -6.56 -13.82
N LEU A 29 5.21 -7.38 -14.83
CA LEU A 29 5.64 -8.76 -14.63
C LEU A 29 6.95 -8.83 -13.81
N LEU A 30 7.92 -7.99 -14.15
CA LEU A 30 9.22 -7.94 -13.46
C LEU A 30 9.06 -7.45 -12.01
N GLU A 31 8.22 -6.45 -11.76
CA GLU A 31 7.94 -5.95 -10.41
C GLU A 31 7.30 -7.05 -9.53
N ASP A 32 6.37 -7.83 -10.08
CA ASP A 32 5.72 -8.92 -9.37
C ASP A 32 6.69 -10.08 -9.09
N GLN A 33 7.61 -10.35 -10.04
CA GLN A 33 8.69 -11.32 -9.84
C GLN A 33 9.65 -10.87 -8.75
N LEU A 34 10.06 -9.60 -8.77
CA LEU A 34 10.94 -9.01 -7.78
C LEU A 34 10.31 -9.11 -6.38
N TYR A 35 9.02 -8.79 -6.25
CA TYR A 35 8.30 -8.88 -4.99
C TYR A 35 8.26 -10.31 -4.41
N LYS A 36 8.05 -11.31 -5.27
CA LYS A 36 8.09 -12.73 -4.85
C LYS A 36 9.49 -13.12 -4.40
N PHE A 37 10.49 -12.80 -5.21
CA PHE A 37 11.89 -13.12 -4.93
C PHE A 37 12.40 -12.47 -3.64
N GLU A 38 11.99 -11.22 -3.36
CA GLU A 38 12.28 -10.56 -2.09
C GLU A 38 11.70 -11.30 -0.88
N GLY A 39 10.51 -11.89 -1.02
CA GLY A 39 9.91 -12.66 0.07
C GLY A 39 10.75 -13.89 0.41
N GLU A 40 11.22 -14.58 -0.64
CA GLU A 40 12.10 -15.73 -0.49
C GLU A 40 13.46 -15.32 0.12
N LEU A 41 14.06 -14.22 -0.34
CA LEU A 41 15.30 -13.68 0.24
C LEU A 41 15.16 -13.31 1.71
N LEU A 42 14.10 -12.57 2.06
CA LEU A 42 13.85 -12.12 3.44
C LEU A 42 13.60 -13.30 4.39
N SER A 43 13.04 -14.41 3.90
CA SER A 43 12.88 -15.65 4.68
C SER A 43 14.22 -16.23 5.16
N THR A 44 15.30 -16.02 4.38
CA THR A 44 16.65 -16.50 4.71
C THR A 44 17.50 -15.47 5.47
N SER A 45 16.96 -14.27 5.74
CA SER A 45 17.70 -13.14 6.33
C SER A 45 18.37 -13.43 7.68
N PHE A 46 17.93 -14.48 8.38
CA PHE A 46 18.58 -15.00 9.60
C PHE A 46 20.06 -15.33 9.40
N TYR A 47 20.46 -15.79 8.21
CA TYR A 47 21.86 -16.12 7.92
C TYR A 47 22.74 -14.89 7.63
N GLY A 48 22.12 -13.73 7.46
CA GLY A 48 22.73 -12.50 6.96
C GLY A 48 21.97 -12.02 5.73
N SER A 49 21.92 -10.71 5.53
CA SER A 49 21.25 -10.12 4.37
C SER A 49 21.82 -8.76 4.05
N VAL A 50 21.53 -8.25 2.85
CA VAL A 50 21.88 -6.86 2.48
C VAL A 50 21.24 -5.83 3.41
N LEU A 51 20.09 -6.17 4.03
CA LEU A 51 19.40 -5.28 4.96
C LEU A 51 20.04 -5.22 6.36
N SER A 52 20.47 -6.37 6.88
CA SER A 52 20.96 -6.50 8.26
C SER A 52 22.48 -6.58 8.36
N GLY A 53 23.16 -6.72 7.23
CA GLY A 53 24.58 -7.02 7.15
C GLY A 53 24.88 -8.52 7.11
N TRP A 54 26.14 -8.81 6.78
CA TRP A 54 26.69 -10.16 6.67
C TRP A 54 27.58 -10.53 7.87
N ASP A 55 27.94 -9.55 8.71
CA ASP A 55 28.76 -9.80 9.91
C ASP A 55 27.90 -10.38 11.05
N ARG A 56 28.04 -11.69 11.24
CA ARG A 56 27.27 -12.47 12.23
C ARG A 56 27.82 -12.32 13.65
N SER A 57 29.11 -11.98 13.78
CA SER A 57 29.75 -11.76 15.07
C SER A 57 29.17 -10.53 15.76
N ALA A 58 28.86 -9.49 14.99
CA ALA A 58 28.15 -8.30 15.46
C ALA A 58 26.67 -8.57 15.81
N MET A 59 26.03 -9.57 15.18
CA MET A 59 24.61 -9.85 15.35
C MET A 59 24.26 -10.75 16.55
N SER A 60 25.24 -11.31 17.28
CA SER A 60 25.05 -12.17 18.48
C SER A 60 24.20 -13.44 18.30
N VAL A 61 23.73 -13.72 17.07
CA VAL A 61 22.82 -14.82 16.76
C VAL A 61 23.59 -15.94 16.06
N THR A 62 23.93 -16.98 16.82
CA THR A 62 24.48 -18.21 16.26
C THR A 62 23.34 -19.12 15.77
N PRO A 63 23.48 -19.77 14.59
CA PRO A 63 22.43 -20.63 14.03
C PRO A 63 22.05 -21.80 14.96
N SER A 64 22.97 -22.23 15.83
CA SER A 64 22.73 -23.27 16.82
C SER A 64 21.74 -22.86 17.93
N LYS A 65 21.39 -21.57 18.08
CA LYS A 65 20.39 -21.07 19.05
C LYS A 65 19.15 -20.50 18.38
N ALA A 66 19.00 -20.70 17.07
CA ALA A 66 17.86 -20.20 16.32
C ALA A 66 16.59 -20.91 16.77
N THR A 67 15.69 -20.19 17.45
CA THR A 67 14.35 -20.73 17.68
C THR A 67 13.56 -20.67 16.37
N PRO A 68 12.59 -21.57 16.16
CA PRO A 68 11.75 -21.55 14.96
C PRO A 68 10.99 -20.22 14.78
N GLU A 69 10.77 -19.45 15.84
CA GLU A 69 10.20 -18.10 15.78
C GLU A 69 11.15 -17.07 15.14
N MET A 70 12.46 -17.21 15.33
CA MET A 70 13.45 -16.34 14.68
C MET A 70 13.59 -16.64 13.19
N LEU A 71 13.40 -17.90 12.80
CA LEU A 71 13.46 -18.34 11.41
C LEU A 71 12.16 -18.00 10.64
N ASN A 72 11.02 -17.98 11.33
CA ASN A 72 9.71 -17.64 10.75
C ASN A 72 9.28 -16.21 11.07
N ARG A 73 10.22 -15.26 11.12
CA ARG A 73 9.87 -13.85 11.35
C ARG A 73 8.89 -13.39 10.27
N LYS A 74 7.80 -12.74 10.68
CA LYS A 74 6.84 -12.14 9.76
C LYS A 74 7.56 -11.08 8.93
N ILE A 75 7.66 -11.34 7.62
CA ILE A 75 8.23 -10.42 6.65
C ILE A 75 7.38 -9.15 6.65
N LYS A 76 8.02 -8.01 6.88
CA LYS A 76 7.36 -6.70 6.81
C LYS A 76 7.54 -6.12 5.41
N ASP A 77 6.51 -5.44 4.91
CA ASP A 77 6.59 -4.77 3.61
C ASP A 77 7.61 -3.61 3.59
N ASP A 78 7.99 -3.06 4.75
CA ASP A 78 9.06 -2.07 4.83
C ASP A 78 10.47 -2.65 4.58
N GLU A 79 10.63 -3.97 4.72
CA GLU A 79 11.91 -4.68 4.47
C GLU A 79 12.10 -5.01 2.97
N ARG A 80 11.14 -4.64 2.11
CA ARG A 80 11.12 -4.92 0.66
C ARG A 80 11.73 -3.78 -0.15
N LEU A 81 13.04 -3.58 0.01
CA LEU A 81 13.73 -2.40 -0.53
C LEU A 81 13.74 -2.31 -2.06
N MET A 82 13.90 -3.44 -2.76
CA MET A 82 13.96 -3.49 -4.22
C MET A 82 12.57 -3.25 -4.81
N SER A 83 11.50 -3.87 -4.29
CA SER A 83 10.14 -3.56 -4.75
C SER A 83 9.76 -2.10 -4.48
N ARG A 84 10.15 -1.56 -3.31
CA ARG A 84 9.90 -0.14 -2.97
C ARG A 84 10.75 0.84 -3.75
N SER A 85 11.88 0.41 -4.32
CA SER A 85 12.68 1.25 -5.21
C SER A 85 11.97 1.55 -6.54
N SER A 86 10.98 0.73 -6.92
CA SER A 86 10.16 0.98 -8.09
C SER A 86 9.01 1.95 -7.79
N ILE A 87 9.03 3.11 -8.46
CA ILE A 87 7.97 4.14 -8.34
C ILE A 87 6.62 3.63 -8.87
N PRO A 88 6.53 2.98 -10.05
CA PRO A 88 5.28 2.42 -10.54
C PRO A 88 4.67 1.38 -9.59
N PHE A 89 5.46 0.44 -9.08
CA PHE A 89 5.03 -0.51 -8.04
C PHE A 89 4.48 0.19 -6.80
N THR A 90 5.23 1.13 -6.22
CA THR A 90 4.81 1.88 -5.02
C THR A 90 3.51 2.64 -5.26
N ARG A 91 3.34 3.23 -6.46
CA ARG A 91 2.11 3.91 -6.85
C ARG A 91 0.94 2.92 -6.94
N ARG A 92 1.16 1.73 -7.52
CA ARG A 92 0.14 0.67 -7.61
C ARG A 92 -0.27 0.19 -6.21
N GLN A 93 0.69 -0.14 -5.36
CA GLN A 93 0.44 -0.59 -3.99
C GLN A 93 -0.38 0.42 -3.18
N ARG A 94 -0.08 1.72 -3.30
CA ARG A 94 -0.87 2.79 -2.64
C ARG A 94 -2.30 2.89 -3.17
N ARG A 95 -2.49 2.73 -4.48
CA ARG A 95 -3.84 2.73 -5.09
C ARG A 95 -4.66 1.54 -4.58
N GLU A 96 -4.07 0.35 -4.57
CA GLU A 96 -4.73 -0.85 -4.06
C GLU A 96 -5.11 -0.73 -2.57
N ALA A 97 -4.24 -0.14 -1.75
CA ALA A 97 -4.55 0.12 -0.35
C ALA A 97 -5.74 1.08 -0.17
N ALA A 98 -5.80 2.16 -0.97
CA ALA A 98 -6.92 3.10 -0.96
C ALA A 98 -8.24 2.44 -1.43
N ASP A 99 -8.16 1.59 -2.45
CA ASP A 99 -9.32 0.85 -2.95
C ASP A 99 -9.85 -0.16 -1.92
N GLN A 100 -8.96 -0.85 -1.20
CA GLN A 100 -9.34 -1.74 -0.10
C GLN A 100 -9.99 -0.98 1.05
N GLU A 101 -9.47 0.19 1.44
CA GLU A 101 -10.07 1.03 2.46
C GLU A 101 -11.49 1.45 2.05
N ASN A 102 -11.67 1.86 0.80
CA ASN A 102 -12.98 2.27 0.28
C ASN A 102 -13.99 1.11 0.29
N ARG A 103 -13.55 -0.10 -0.09
CA ARG A 103 -14.36 -1.33 0.01
C ARG A 103 -14.75 -1.65 1.45
N ASN A 104 -13.82 -1.51 2.39
CA ASN A 104 -14.08 -1.76 3.81
C ASN A 104 -15.06 -0.74 4.40
N ARG A 105 -14.94 0.55 4.06
CA ARG A 105 -15.92 1.59 4.45
C ARG A 105 -17.31 1.32 3.89
N GLY A 106 -17.40 0.87 2.64
CA GLY A 106 -18.67 0.45 2.03
C GLY A 106 -19.29 -0.78 2.70
N ARG A 107 -18.47 -1.73 3.15
CA ARG A 107 -18.93 -2.93 3.90
C ARG A 107 -19.45 -2.58 5.29
N LEU A 108 -18.72 -1.76 6.05
CA LEU A 108 -19.13 -1.31 7.39
C LEU A 108 -20.44 -0.50 7.35
N SER A 109 -20.68 0.26 6.28
CA SER A 109 -21.93 0.99 6.08
C SER A 109 -23.13 0.06 5.79
N ARG A 110 -22.89 -1.14 5.24
CA ARG A 110 -23.92 -2.13 4.92
C ARG A 110 -24.28 -3.02 6.12
N GLU A 111 -23.33 -3.30 7.00
CA GLU A 111 -23.56 -4.04 8.26
C GLU A 111 -24.40 -3.24 9.26
N ASN A 112 -24.19 -1.92 9.35
CA ASN A 112 -24.97 -1.05 10.25
C ASN A 112 -26.46 -0.86 9.84
N ASN A 113 -26.86 -1.33 8.65
CA ASN A 113 -28.23 -1.19 8.14
C ASN A 113 -29.03 -2.50 8.17
N MET A 114 -28.49 -3.57 8.78
CA MET A 114 -29.14 -4.89 8.92
C MET A 114 -29.47 -5.24 10.38
N SER A 115 -29.49 -4.25 11.28
CA SER A 115 -29.84 -4.42 12.70
C SER A 115 -31.13 -3.70 13.09
N SER A 116 -32.16 -3.73 12.23
CA SER A 116 -33.51 -3.29 12.60
C SER A 116 -34.58 -4.25 12.06
N ASP A 117 -34.61 -5.47 12.59
CA ASP A 117 -35.85 -6.24 12.61
C ASP A 117 -35.92 -7.10 13.88
N SER A 118 -36.61 -6.57 14.90
CA SER A 118 -37.47 -7.35 15.80
C SER A 118 -38.28 -6.43 16.71
N THR A 119 -39.59 -6.41 16.44
CA THR A 119 -40.73 -6.25 17.38
C THR A 119 -40.74 -5.12 18.41
N GLY A 120 -41.77 -4.27 18.35
CA GLY A 120 -42.36 -3.65 19.55
C GLY A 120 -42.77 -2.19 19.42
N ASP A 121 -44.08 -1.98 19.30
CA ASP A 121 -44.79 -0.72 19.53
C ASP A 121 -44.42 -0.07 20.88
N THR A 122 -44.03 1.22 20.89
CA THR A 122 -44.67 2.29 21.68
C THR A 122 -43.88 3.61 21.71
N LYS A 123 -44.64 4.70 21.49
CA LYS A 123 -44.46 6.09 21.97
C LYS A 123 -43.22 6.90 21.55
N ARG A 124 -43.50 7.75 20.55
CA ARG A 124 -42.87 9.04 20.28
C ARG A 124 -42.62 9.86 21.56
N LYS A 125 -41.37 10.30 21.78
CA LYS A 125 -41.06 11.56 22.48
C LYS A 125 -39.98 12.30 21.70
N ARG A 126 -40.33 13.51 21.27
CA ARG A 126 -39.44 14.50 20.66
C ARG A 126 -38.70 15.25 21.76
N THR A 127 -37.37 15.33 21.69
CA THR A 127 -36.53 16.41 22.26
C THR A 127 -35.26 16.49 21.40
N SER A 128 -35.24 17.41 20.43
CA SER A 128 -34.38 18.62 20.42
C SER A 128 -32.93 18.37 19.98
N SER A 129 -32.63 18.75 18.73
CA SER A 129 -31.30 19.21 18.27
C SER A 129 -30.88 20.46 19.09
N PRO A 130 -29.59 20.92 19.14
CA PRO A 130 -28.76 21.18 17.96
C PRO A 130 -27.23 20.97 18.08
N VAL A 131 -26.58 20.93 16.90
CA VAL A 131 -25.32 21.58 16.50
C VAL A 131 -24.23 21.81 17.57
N ALA A 132 -23.03 21.25 17.35
CA ALA A 132 -21.77 21.91 17.70
C ALA A 132 -20.64 21.48 16.74
N LEU A 133 -20.37 22.37 15.79
CA LEU A 133 -19.14 22.51 15.01
C LEU A 133 -18.07 23.11 15.95
N SER A 134 -16.85 22.58 15.95
CA SER A 134 -15.66 23.28 16.46
C SER A 134 -14.42 22.63 15.81
N THR A 135 -13.93 23.12 14.67
CA THR A 135 -12.87 24.14 14.51
C THR A 135 -11.61 23.92 15.34
N GLU A 136 -10.55 23.53 14.63
CA GLU A 136 -9.23 24.16 14.66
C GLU A 136 -8.42 24.12 15.96
N THR A 137 -7.47 23.17 16.05
CA THR A 137 -6.34 23.25 17.00
C THR A 137 -5.08 23.67 16.24
N ARG A 138 -4.83 24.99 16.20
CA ARG A 138 -3.52 25.56 15.87
C ARG A 138 -2.56 25.32 17.04
N HIS A 139 -1.48 24.58 16.81
CA HIS A 139 -0.34 24.56 17.72
C HIS A 139 0.44 25.87 17.61
N ARG A 140 0.43 26.65 18.68
CA ARG A 140 1.19 27.90 18.84
C ARG A 140 2.56 27.56 19.43
N LEU A 141 3.62 27.79 18.66
CA LEU A 141 5.01 27.80 19.14
C LEU A 141 5.16 28.89 20.20
N SER A 142 5.73 28.54 21.35
CA SER A 142 6.17 29.49 22.36
C SER A 142 7.70 29.47 22.35
N ASP A 143 8.29 30.43 21.66
CA ASP A 143 9.68 30.84 21.87
C ASP A 143 9.72 31.96 22.92
N GLU A 144 10.92 32.19 23.44
CA GLU A 144 11.35 33.20 24.42
C GLU A 144 11.27 32.81 25.91
N LYS A 145 12.35 32.19 26.40
CA LYS A 145 12.89 32.51 27.73
C LYS A 145 14.22 33.23 27.59
N LYS A 146 14.21 34.38 28.25
CA LYS A 146 15.27 35.34 28.54
C LYS A 146 16.31 34.76 29.50
#